data_AF-A0A3C1YGA1-F1
#
_entry.id   AF-A0A3C1YGA1-F1
#
_cell.length_a   1.000
_cell.length_b   1.000
_cell.length_c   1.000
_cell.angle_alpha   90.00
_cell.angle_beta   90.00
_cell.angle_gamma   90.00
#
_symmetry.space_group_name_H-M   'P 1'
#
loop_
_entity.id
_entity.type
_entity.pdbx_description
1 polymer ?
#
loop_
_entity_poly.entity_id
_entity_poly.type
_entity_poly.pdbx_seq_one_letter_code
_entity_poly.pdbx_strand_id
1 'polypeptide(L)' 'MIYPSIDDLLSRVDSRYSLVILAAKRARQLREMQGSMEEGLTLKEVSAALEEIAKGHVTFERTKDGIK' A
#
# COMPACT_ATOMS: atom_id res chain seq x y z
N MET A 1 2.82 15.48 12.06
CA MET A 1 3.53 15.39 10.77
C MET A 1 3.26 14.00 10.23
N ILE A 2 2.48 13.87 9.15
CA ILE A 2 2.08 12.56 8.60
C ILE A 2 3.24 12.12 7.70
N TYR A 3 4.05 11.19 8.18
CA TYR A 3 5.12 10.56 7.41
C TYR A 3 4.65 9.16 7.03
N PRO A 4 4.83 8.72 5.78
CA PRO A 4 5.52 9.39 4.65
C PRO A 4 4.71 10.50 3.95
N SER A 5 5.42 11.42 3.27
CA SER A 5 4.81 12.47 2.43
C SER A 5 4.23 11.87 1.14
N ILE A 6 3.07 12.37 0.71
CA ILE A 6 2.39 11.88 -0.51
C ILE A 6 3.27 12.05 -1.75
N ASP A 7 4.03 13.12 -1.86
CA ASP A 7 4.92 13.36 -3.02
C ASP A 7 6.01 12.28 -3.15
N ASP A 8 6.56 11.81 -2.03
CA ASP A 8 7.57 10.75 -2.01
C ASP A 8 6.96 9.40 -2.44
N LEU A 9 5.74 9.13 -1.98
CA LEU A 9 4.98 7.95 -2.43
C LEU A 9 4.66 8.02 -3.93
N LEU A 10 4.23 9.18 -4.42
CA LEU A 10 3.91 9.41 -5.84
C LEU A 10 5.14 9.33 -6.76
N SER A 11 6.34 9.58 -6.24
CA SER A 11 7.57 9.33 -7.01
C SER A 11 7.79 7.84 -7.32
N ARG A 12 7.16 6.94 -6.56
CA ARG A 12 7.30 5.48 -6.65
C ARG A 12 6.11 4.80 -7.34
N VAL A 13 5.02 5.53 -7.57
CA VAL A 13 3.80 4.99 -8.20
C VAL A 13 3.23 5.92 -9.26
N ASP A 14 2.79 5.36 -10.38
CA ASP A 14 2.32 6.13 -11.55
C ASP A 14 1.15 7.08 -11.27
N SER A 15 0.35 6.83 -10.23
CA SER A 15 -0.88 7.59 -9.98
C SER A 15 -1.32 7.50 -8.52
N ARG A 16 -2.01 8.56 -8.05
CA ARG A 16 -2.72 8.60 -6.77
C ARG A 16 -3.69 7.42 -6.61
N TYR A 17 -4.38 7.01 -7.68
CA TYR A 17 -5.29 5.86 -7.63
C TYR A 17 -4.54 4.54 -7.42
N SER A 18 -3.43 4.35 -8.14
CA SER A 18 -2.56 3.20 -7.96
C SER A 18 -2.00 3.12 -6.54
N LEU A 19 -1.61 4.27 -5.96
CA LEU A 19 -1.15 4.37 -4.58
C LEU A 19 -2.19 3.87 -3.58
N VAL A 20 -3.43 4.35 -3.70
CA VAL A 20 -4.53 3.97 -2.80
C VAL A 20 -4.84 2.49 -2.90
N ILE A 21 -4.90 1.94 -4.12
CA ILE A 21 -5.18 0.53 -4.36
C ILE A 21 -4.03 -0.34 -3.83
N LEU A 22 -2.77 0.06 -4.07
CA LEU A 22 -1.59 -0.65 -3.61
C LEU A 22 -1.53 -0.70 -2.08
N ALA A 23 -1.71 0.47 -1.43
CA ALA A 23 -1.73 0.57 0.03
C ALA A 23 -2.86 -0.26 0.63
N ALA A 24 -4.07 -0.23 0.06
CA ALA A 24 -5.20 -1.01 0.54
C ALA A 24 -4.97 -2.53 0.40
N LYS A 25 -4.43 -2.99 -0.75
CA LYS A 25 -4.08 -4.39 -0.95
C LYS A 25 -3.01 -4.84 0.02
N ARG A 26 -1.97 -4.04 0.22
CA ARG A 26 -0.87 -4.37 1.13
C ARG A 26 -1.34 -4.38 2.59
N ALA A 27 -2.14 -3.41 3.00
CA ALA A 27 -2.74 -3.39 4.34
C ALA A 27 -3.56 -4.65 4.63
N ARG A 28 -4.34 -5.13 3.65
CA ARG A 28 -5.09 -6.39 3.78
C ARG A 28 -4.16 -7.59 3.95
N GLN A 29 -3.07 -7.68 3.18
CA GLN A 29 -2.09 -8.75 3.34
C GLN A 29 -1.44 -8.73 4.73
N LEU A 30 -1.11 -7.54 5.23
CA LEU A 30 -0.56 -7.38 6.57
C LEU A 30 -1.56 -7.87 7.63
N ARG A 31 -2.85 -7.56 7.46
CA ARG A 31 -3.94 -8.06 8.33
C ARG A 31 -4.05 -9.58 8.31
N GLU A 32 -4.05 -10.16 7.11
CA GLU A 32 -4.14 -11.62 6.94
C GLU A 32 -2.91 -12.33 7.54
N MET A 33 -1.74 -11.70 7.48
CA MET A 33 -0.49 -12.25 8.02
C MET A 33 -0.38 -12.11 9.55
N GLN A 34 -0.96 -11.08 10.16
CA GLN A 34 -0.96 -10.90 11.62
C GLN A 34 -2.00 -11.79 12.34
N GLY A 35 -2.86 -12.49 11.58
CA GLY A 35 -3.98 -13.24 12.15
C GLY A 35 -5.03 -12.29 12.72
N SER A 36 -6.26 -12.77 12.86
CA SER A 36 -7.43 -11.99 13.33
C SER A 36 -7.34 -11.48 14.79
N MET A 37 -6.13 -11.23 15.29
CA MET A 37 -5.89 -10.62 16.59
C MET A 37 -6.15 -9.12 16.47
N GLU A 38 -7.35 -8.76 16.91
CA GLU A 38 -7.86 -7.41 17.15
C GLU A 38 -8.59 -6.77 15.97
N GLU A 39 -9.93 -6.71 16.08
CA GLU A 39 -10.84 -5.85 15.30
C GLU A 39 -10.59 -4.33 15.56
N GLY A 40 -9.39 -3.98 16.03
CA GLY A 40 -8.99 -2.65 16.46
C GLY A 40 -8.12 -1.96 15.43
N LEU A 41 -8.75 -1.14 14.58
CA LEU A 41 -8.15 -0.04 13.82
C LEU A 41 -7.15 -0.45 12.72
N THR A 42 -7.71 -0.68 11.53
CA THR A 42 -7.05 -0.80 10.20
C THR A 42 -6.09 0.34 9.84
N LEU A 43 -6.09 1.45 10.58
CA LEU A 43 -5.19 2.58 10.32
C LEU A 43 -3.71 2.19 10.45
N LYS A 44 -3.38 1.29 11.38
CA LYS A 44 -2.00 0.82 11.60
C LYS A 44 -1.45 0.04 10.41
N GLU A 45 -2.29 -0.76 9.77
CA GLU A 45 -1.94 -1.57 8.59
C GLU A 45 -1.73 -0.68 7.36
N VAL A 46 -2.57 0.35 7.21
CA VAL A 46 -2.43 1.32 6.11
C VAL A 46 -1.17 2.17 6.29
N SER A 47 -0.89 2.64 7.52
CA SER A 47 0.36 3.34 7.81
C SER A 47 1.58 2.45 7.52
N ALA A 48 1.58 1.20 7.98
CA ALA A 48 2.66 0.26 7.70
C ALA A 48 2.84 -0.02 6.19
N ALA A 49 1.74 -0.18 5.46
CA ALA A 49 1.76 -0.36 4.01
C ALA A 49 2.36 0.86 3.29
N LEU A 50 1.99 2.08 3.70
CA LEU A 50 2.56 3.30 3.14
C LEU A 50 4.06 3.41 3.43
N GLU A 51 4.51 3.04 4.63
CA GLU A 51 5.95 2.99 4.95
C GLU A 51 6.71 1.96 4.09
N GLU A 52 6.14 0.78 3.84
CA GLU A 52 6.77 -0.22 2.97
C GLU A 52 6.86 0.25 1.52
N ILE A 53 5.84 0.95 1.01
CA ILE A 53 5.86 1.57 -0.32
C ILE A 53 6.93 2.67 -0.36
N ALA A 54 7.01 3.52 0.67
CA ALA A 54 8.03 4.55 0.79
C ALA A 54 9.46 3.99 0.93
N LYS A 55 9.63 2.78 1.47
CA LYS A 55 10.92 2.07 1.48
C LYS A 55 11.22 1.36 0.16
N GLY A 56 10.22 1.15 -0.69
CA GLY A 56 10.36 0.44 -1.97
C GLY A 56 10.31 -1.08 -1.83
N HIS A 57 9.83 -1.59 -0.69
CA HIS A 57 9.64 -3.03 -0.47
C HIS A 57 8.41 -3.56 -1.23
N VAL A 58 7.46 -2.68 -1.55
CA VAL A 58 6.21 -3.02 -2.25
C VAL A 58 6.14 -2.19 -3.53
N THR A 59 6.14 -2.88 -4.66
CA THR A 59 5.95 -2.30 -5.99
C THR A 59 4.62 -2.78 -6.57
N PHE A 60 4.11 -2.06 -7.57
CA PHE A 60 2.95 -2.50 -8.33
C PHE A 60 3.38 -2.80 -9.76
N GLU A 61 2.89 -3.90 -10.30
CA GLU A 61 3.02 -4.20 -11.73
C GLU A 61 1.66 -4.01 -12.38
N ARG A 62 1.62 -3.23 -13.46
CA ARG A 62 0.48 -3.20 -14.36
C ARG A 62 0.59 -4.40 -15.28
N THR A 63 -0.27 -5.39 -15.10
CA THR A 63 -0.48 -6.44 -16.08
C THR A 63 -1.01 -5.79 -17.36
N LYS A 64 -0.15 -5.64 -18.38
CA LYS A 64 -0.53 -5.19 -19.73
C LYS A 64 -1.18 -6.33 -20.51
N ASP A 65 -2.04 -7.13 -19.88
CA ASP A 65 -2.79 -8.17 -20.57
C ASP A 65 -4.04 -7.53 -21.17
N GLY A 66 -3.80 -6.76 -22.24
CA GLY A 66 -4.85 -6.51 -23.21
C GLY A 66 -5.16 -7.85 -23.85
N ILE A 67 -6.28 -8.45 -23.46
CA ILE A 67 -6.86 -9.59 -24.16
C ILE A 67 -7.01 -9.15 -25.62
N LYS A 68 -6.17 -9.69 -26.50
CA LYS A 68 -6.25 -9.49 -27.94
C LYS A 68 -7.07 -10.62 -28.55
#